data_AF-A0A510URD5-F1
#
_entry.id   AF-A0A510URD5-F1
#
_cell.length_a   1.000
_cell.length_b   1.000
_cell.length_c   1.000
_cell.angle_alpha   90.00
_cell.angle_beta   90.00
_cell.angle_gamma   90.00
#
_symmetry.space_group_name_H-M   'P 1'
#
loop_
_entity.id
_entity.type
_entity.pdbx_description
1 polymer ?
#
loop_
_entity_poly.entity_id
_entity_poly.type
_entity_poly.pdbx_seq_one_letter_code
_entity_poly.pdbx_strand_id
1 'polypeptide(L)'
;MTPSNPKLKNTTVLDKHSLILGLPVEILAITALFSVFGVGLLISLGGLFWGLILGSLWITLLFMPMRALHKHDPQAWKVWINTLQHASLSPQTLIKKDIRIMQKHRVTPFTLWRKK
;
A
#
# COMPACT_ATOMS: atom_id res chain seq x y z
N MET A 1 18.80 -35.55 4.31
CA MET A 1 17.71 -34.78 4.93
C MET A 1 18.26 -33.39 5.25
N THR A 2 17.87 -32.37 4.49
CA THR A 2 18.29 -30.98 4.75
C THR A 2 17.49 -30.43 5.93
N PRO A 3 18.12 -29.80 6.94
CA PRO A 3 17.40 -29.24 8.07
C PRO A 3 16.52 -28.07 7.59
N SER A 4 15.21 -28.23 7.76
CA SER A 4 14.22 -27.17 7.53
C SER A 4 14.50 -26.03 8.51
N ASN A 5 15.14 -24.96 8.04
CA ASN A 5 15.40 -23.77 8.84
C ASN A 5 14.06 -23.06 9.15
N PRO A 6 13.59 -23.07 10.41
CA PRO A 6 12.28 -22.51 10.77
C PRO A 6 12.23 -20.99 10.62
N LYS A 7 13.38 -20.31 10.50
CA LYS A 7 13.47 -18.85 10.32
C LYS A 7 13.11 -18.36 8.90
N LEU A 8 12.88 -19.25 7.95
CA LEU A 8 12.62 -18.92 6.54
C LEU A 8 11.13 -19.02 6.13
N LYS A 9 10.23 -19.39 7.04
CA LYS A 9 8.82 -19.61 6.72
C LYS A 9 7.90 -18.72 7.54
N ASN A 10 7.74 -17.47 7.12
CA ASN A 10 6.45 -16.82 7.26
C ASN A 10 6.24 -15.69 6.24
N THR A 11 6.33 -15.99 4.95
CA THR A 11 5.83 -15.06 3.91
C THR A 11 4.31 -15.12 3.79
N THR A 12 3.66 -16.11 4.40
CA THR A 12 2.19 -16.25 4.46
C THR A 12 1.47 -15.08 5.15
N VAL A 13 2.16 -14.29 5.97
CA VAL A 13 1.64 -13.04 6.56
C VAL A 13 1.74 -11.85 5.58
N LEU A 14 2.57 -11.92 4.53
CA LEU A 14 2.75 -10.82 3.57
C LEU A 14 1.66 -10.78 2.48
N ASP A 15 0.97 -11.90 2.22
CA ASP A 15 0.25 -12.14 0.96
C ASP A 15 -1.29 -12.07 1.01
N LYS A 16 -1.91 -11.68 2.11
CA LYS A 16 -3.38 -11.58 2.16
C LYS A 16 -3.85 -10.20 2.59
N HIS A 17 -3.68 -9.22 1.70
CA HIS A 17 -4.50 -8.02 1.77
C HIS A 17 -5.44 -7.97 0.58
N SER A 18 -6.74 -7.96 0.89
CA SER A 18 -7.81 -7.80 -0.09
C SER A 18 -7.79 -6.36 -0.58
N LEU A 19 -7.27 -6.14 -1.79
CA LEU A 19 -7.50 -4.90 -2.51
C LEU A 19 -8.90 -4.97 -3.11
N ILE A 20 -9.74 -4.01 -2.77
CA ILE A 20 -11.05 -3.86 -3.41
C ILE A 20 -10.92 -2.67 -4.35
N LEU A 21 -11.24 -2.87 -5.63
CA LEU A 21 -11.19 -1.80 -6.63
C LEU A 21 -9.80 -1.14 -6.80
N GLY A 22 -8.71 -1.85 -6.46
CA GLY A 22 -7.33 -1.34 -6.54
C GLY A 22 -6.88 -0.54 -5.30
N LEU A 23 -7.69 -0.51 -4.25
CA LEU A 23 -7.41 0.21 -3.01
C LEU A 23 -7.43 -0.74 -1.80
N PRO A 24 -6.62 -0.47 -0.76
CA PRO A 24 -6.81 -1.08 0.56
C PRO A 24 -8.18 -0.71 1.12
N VAL A 25 -8.75 -1.59 1.95
CA VAL A 25 -10.10 -1.43 2.50
C VAL A 25 -10.20 -0.16 3.35
N GLU A 26 -9.16 0.17 4.10
CA GLU A 26 -9.08 1.35 4.96
C GLU A 26 -9.15 2.63 4.13
N ILE A 27 -8.41 2.66 3.03
CA ILE A 27 -8.40 3.80 2.09
C ILE A 27 -9.72 3.92 1.36
N LEU A 28 -10.26 2.79 0.88
CA LEU A 28 -11.57 2.73 0.25
C LEU A 28 -12.66 3.28 1.18
N ALA A 29 -12.65 2.90 2.45
CA ALA A 29 -13.63 3.35 3.44
C ALA A 29 -13.55 4.87 3.68
N ILE A 30 -12.33 5.41 3.83
CA ILE A 30 -12.13 6.85 4.01
C ILE A 30 -12.55 7.61 2.75
N THR A 31 -12.11 7.18 1.56
CA THR A 31 -12.50 7.83 0.29
C THR A 31 -14.01 7.77 0.08
N ALA A 32 -14.66 6.64 0.41
CA ALA A 32 -16.11 6.49 0.34
C ALA A 32 -16.84 7.42 1.31
N LEU A 33 -16.35 7.57 2.55
CA LEU A 33 -16.94 8.47 3.54
C LEU A 33 -16.92 9.93 3.05
N PHE A 34 -15.77 10.42 2.59
CA PHE A 34 -15.65 11.79 2.03
C PHE A 34 -16.46 11.97 0.75
N SER A 35 -16.62 10.90 -0.03
CA SER A 35 -17.46 10.91 -1.23
C SER A 35 -18.94 11.08 -0.89
N VAL A 36 -19.47 10.24 0.00
CA VAL A 36 -20.88 10.30 0.43
C VAL A 36 -21.18 11.64 1.10
N PHE A 37 -20.30 12.09 1.99
CA PHE A 37 -20.44 13.39 2.66
C PHE A 37 -20.45 14.54 1.65
N GLY A 38 -19.49 14.57 0.72
CA GLY A 38 -19.41 15.63 -0.30
C GLY A 38 -20.60 15.64 -1.24
N VAL A 39 -21.07 14.47 -1.68
CA VAL A 39 -22.30 14.35 -2.49
C VAL A 39 -23.51 14.84 -1.72
N GLY A 40 -23.67 14.45 -0.46
CA GLY A 40 -24.75 14.91 0.41
C GLY A 40 -24.76 16.44 0.57
N LEU A 41 -23.58 17.03 0.76
CA LEU A 41 -23.41 18.48 0.88
C LEU A 41 -23.75 19.19 -0.44
N LEU A 42 -23.31 18.67 -1.58
CA LEU A 42 -23.62 19.22 -2.91
C LEU A 42 -25.11 19.12 -3.24
N ILE A 43 -25.77 18.03 -2.87
CA ILE A 43 -27.24 17.89 -3.01
C ILE A 43 -27.95 18.88 -2.09
N SER A 44 -27.49 19.04 -0.85
CA SER A 44 -28.09 19.97 0.10
C SER A 44 -27.99 21.44 -0.34
N LEU A 45 -26.94 21.81 -1.08
CA LEU A 45 -26.70 23.19 -1.51
C LEU A 45 -27.25 23.49 -2.93
N GLY A 46 -27.11 22.54 -3.86
CA GLY A 46 -27.45 22.71 -5.27
C GLY A 46 -28.76 22.05 -5.70
N GLY A 47 -29.43 21.34 -4.79
CA GLY A 47 -30.59 20.50 -5.10
C GLY A 47 -30.19 19.17 -5.75
N LEU A 48 -31.17 18.29 -5.94
CA LEU A 48 -30.93 16.90 -6.35
C LEU A 48 -30.24 16.77 -7.71
N PHE A 49 -30.71 17.50 -8.73
CA PHE A 49 -30.20 17.37 -10.10
C PHE A 49 -28.73 17.81 -10.20
N TRP A 50 -28.43 19.05 -9.81
CA TRP A 50 -27.07 19.58 -9.83
C TRP A 50 -26.16 18.88 -8.82
N GLY A 51 -26.70 18.52 -7.66
CA GLY A 51 -25.98 17.77 -6.64
C GLY A 51 -25.53 16.39 -7.12
N LEU A 52 -26.31 15.68 -7.92
CA LEU A 52 -25.92 14.39 -8.50
C LEU A 52 -24.85 14.53 -9.58
N ILE A 53 -24.95 15.54 -10.45
CA ILE A 53 -23.95 15.81 -11.50
C ILE A 53 -22.61 16.18 -10.86
N LEU A 54 -22.61 17.20 -10.00
CA LEU A 54 -21.41 17.65 -9.29
C LEU A 54 -20.89 16.58 -8.33
N GLY A 55 -21.79 15.81 -7.71
CA GLY A 55 -21.45 14.68 -6.86
C GLY A 55 -20.74 13.56 -7.62
N SER A 56 -21.16 13.26 -8.85
CA SER A 56 -20.49 12.27 -9.71
C SER A 56 -19.07 12.73 -10.10
N LEU A 57 -18.91 14.02 -10.40
CA LEU A 57 -17.60 14.64 -10.63
C LEU A 57 -16.73 14.59 -9.37
N TRP A 58 -17.31 14.86 -8.20
CA TRP A 58 -16.64 14.81 -6.89
C TRP A 58 -16.12 13.41 -6.56
N ILE A 59 -16.95 12.38 -6.72
CA ILE A 59 -16.56 10.98 -6.53
C ILE A 59 -15.39 10.65 -7.46
N THR A 60 -15.49 11.03 -8.73
CA THR A 60 -14.44 10.76 -9.72
C THR A 60 -13.13 11.45 -9.33
N LEU A 61 -13.21 12.71 -8.89
CA LEU A 61 -12.08 13.51 -8.45
C LEU A 61 -11.35 12.88 -7.26
N LEU A 62 -12.07 12.23 -6.34
CA LEU A 62 -11.47 11.54 -5.20
C LEU A 62 -10.93 10.15 -5.57
N PHE A 63 -11.72 9.33 -6.26
CA PHE A 63 -11.35 7.93 -6.52
C PHE A 63 -10.28 7.76 -7.62
N MET A 64 -10.25 8.64 -8.62
CA MET A 64 -9.30 8.55 -9.72
C MET A 64 -7.83 8.68 -9.26
N PRO A 65 -7.42 9.74 -8.53
CA PRO A 65 -6.04 9.86 -8.07
C PRO A 65 -5.68 8.77 -7.07
N MET A 66 -6.62 8.40 -6.18
CA MET A 66 -6.40 7.32 -5.21
C MET A 66 -6.13 6.01 -5.92
N ARG A 67 -6.85 5.67 -6.99
CA ARG A 67 -6.58 4.44 -7.76
C ARG A 67 -5.28 4.51 -8.58
N ALA A 68 -4.88 5.71 -9.00
CA ALA A 68 -3.69 5.89 -9.82
C ALA A 68 -2.37 5.82 -9.02
N LEU A 69 -2.36 6.31 -7.77
CA LEU A 69 -1.15 6.55 -6.98
C LEU A 69 -0.21 5.34 -6.86
N HIS A 70 -0.78 4.15 -6.66
CA HIS A 70 -0.02 2.91 -6.46
C HIS A 70 -0.55 1.76 -7.33
N LYS A 71 -1.01 2.07 -8.55
CA LYS A 71 -1.56 1.09 -9.50
C LYS A 71 -0.62 -0.10 -9.77
N HIS A 72 0.69 0.16 -9.78
CA HIS A 72 1.72 -0.83 -10.14
C HIS A 72 2.40 -1.48 -8.92
N ASP A 73 2.18 -0.94 -7.71
CA ASP A 73 2.75 -1.49 -6.49
C ASP A 73 1.77 -1.36 -5.31
N PRO A 74 0.86 -2.32 -5.13
CA PRO A 74 -0.08 -2.27 -4.01
C PRO A 74 0.57 -2.37 -2.62
N GLN A 75 1.82 -2.83 -2.52
CA GLN A 75 2.52 -2.87 -1.23
C GLN A 75 2.96 -1.45 -0.80
N ALA A 76 3.11 -0.52 -1.75
CA ALA A 76 3.40 0.88 -1.44
C ALA A 76 2.29 1.55 -0.61
N TRP A 77 1.03 1.12 -0.76
CA TRP A 77 -0.06 1.55 0.13
C TRP A 77 0.21 1.22 1.60
N LYS A 78 0.80 0.06 1.90
CA LYS A 78 1.12 -0.31 3.29
C LYS A 78 2.17 0.61 3.87
N VAL A 79 3.23 0.87 3.11
CA VAL A 79 4.29 1.77 3.54
C VAL A 79 3.71 3.15 3.76
N TRP A 80 2.87 3.65 2.85
CA TRP A 80 2.23 4.94 2.97
C TRP A 80 1.30 5.06 4.20
N ILE A 81 0.40 4.09 4.41
CA ILE A 81 -0.47 4.08 5.60
C ILE A 81 0.36 3.98 6.88
N ASN A 82 1.38 3.13 6.89
CA ASN A 82 2.27 2.96 8.02
C ASN A 82 3.07 4.26 8.30
N THR A 83 3.52 4.99 7.27
CA THR A 83 4.17 6.30 7.45
C THR A 83 3.24 7.33 8.09
N LEU A 84 1.93 7.28 7.80
CA LEU A 84 0.96 8.21 8.38
C LEU A 84 0.68 7.89 9.86
N GLN A 85 0.64 6.61 10.22
CA GLN A 85 0.40 6.17 11.60
C GLN A 85 1.64 6.23 12.47
N HIS A 86 2.80 5.96 11.87
CA HIS A 86 4.10 5.93 12.51
C HIS A 86 5.07 6.81 11.72
N ALA A 87 5.25 8.05 12.18
CA ALA A 87 6.20 9.01 11.62
C ALA A 87 7.69 8.58 11.72
N SER A 88 7.96 7.35 12.16
CA SER A 88 9.31 6.87 12.49
C SER A 88 10.07 6.28 11.31
N LEU A 89 9.56 6.30 10.08
CA LEU A 89 10.33 5.88 8.90
C LEU A 89 11.37 6.97 8.53
N SER A 90 12.31 7.19 9.46
CA SER A 90 13.52 7.96 9.26
C SER A 90 14.55 7.09 8.54
N PRO A 91 15.40 7.62 7.64
CA PRO A 91 16.55 6.90 7.09
C PRO A 91 17.42 6.21 8.17
N GLN A 92 17.38 6.73 9.40
CA GLN A 92 18.09 6.19 10.56
C GLN A 92 17.49 4.87 11.08
N THR A 93 16.21 4.58 10.80
CA THR A 93 15.51 3.33 11.16
C THR A 93 15.50 2.29 10.05
N LEU A 94 16.00 2.63 8.85
CA LEU A 94 16.17 1.66 7.76
C LEU A 94 17.28 0.68 8.12
N ILE A 95 16.91 -0.46 8.71
CA ILE A 95 17.83 -1.57 8.93
C ILE A 95 18.16 -2.17 7.56
N LYS A 96 19.34 -1.84 7.04
CA LYS A 96 19.88 -2.45 5.82
C LYS A 96 20.04 -3.95 6.07
N LYS A 97 19.21 -4.77 5.41
CA LYS A 97 19.30 -6.23 5.50
C LYS A 97 20.63 -6.68 4.90
N ASP A 98 21.47 -7.32 5.72
CA ASP A 98 22.70 -7.97 5.25
C ASP A 98 22.33 -9.27 4.52
N ILE A 99 22.33 -9.23 3.19
CA ILE A 99 22.03 -10.39 2.36
C ILE A 99 23.33 -11.16 2.09
N ARG A 100 23.39 -12.40 2.59
CA ARG A 100 24.51 -13.31 2.37
C ARG A 100 24.07 -14.51 1.54
N ILE A 101 24.91 -14.91 0.61
CA ILE A 101 24.70 -16.06 -0.27
C ILE A 101 25.53 -17.22 0.26
N MET A 102 24.87 -18.31 0.58
CA MET A 102 25.50 -19.54 1.01
C MET A 102 25.85 -20.39 -0.21
N GLN A 103 27.15 -20.52 -0.49
CA GLN A 103 27.72 -21.46 -1.46
C GLN A 103 28.15 -22.73 -0.73
N LYS A 104 28.35 -23.84 -1.46
CA LYS A 104 28.64 -25.17 -0.89
C LYS A 104 29.69 -25.20 0.23
N HIS A 105 30.68 -24.29 0.21
CA HIS A 105 31.78 -24.25 1.18
C HIS A 105 32.04 -22.85 1.78
N ARG A 106 31.23 -21.83 1.45
CA ARG A 106 31.44 -20.46 1.94
C ARG A 106 30.19 -19.61 1.91
N VAL A 107 30.11 -18.64 2.80
CA VAL A 107 29.07 -17.62 2.81
C VAL A 107 29.67 -16.30 2.30
N THR A 108 29.16 -15.77 1.19
CA THR A 108 29.65 -14.52 0.58
C THR A 108 28.58 -13.45 0.60
N PRO A 109 28.92 -12.18 0.92
CA PRO A 109 28.00 -11.05 0.77
C PRO A 109 27.44 -10.94 -0.65
N PHE A 110 26.15 -10.59 -0.79
CA PHE A 110 25.48 -10.45 -2.08
C PHE A 110 26.19 -9.48 -3.02
N THR A 111 26.75 -8.38 -2.49
CA THR A 111 27.48 -7.37 -3.25
C THR A 111 28.75 -7.91 -3.92
N LEU A 112 29.41 -8.88 -3.30
CA LEU A 112 30.60 -9.54 -3.84
C LEU A 112 30.23 -10.63 -4.85
N TRP A 113 29.12 -11.34 -4.62
CA TRP A 113 28.64 -12.34 -5.56
C TRP A 113 28.12 -11.72 -6.86
N ARG A 114 27.37 -10.61 -6.81
CA ARG A 114 26.82 -9.95 -8.01
C ARG A 114 27.89 -9.45 -9.00
N LYS A 115 29.10 -9.19 -8.52
CA LYS A 115 30.21 -8.69 -9.34
C LYS A 115 31.06 -9.80 -9.96
N LYS A 116 30.79 -11.06 -9.62
CA LYS A 116 31.39 -12.24 -10.27
C LYS A 116 30.47 -12.75 -11.36
#